data_AF-A0A800K4X9-F1
#
_entry.id   AF-A0A800K4X9-F1
#
_cell.length_a   1.000
_cell.length_b   1.000
_cell.length_c   1.000
_cell.angle_alpha   90.00
_cell.angle_beta   90.00
_cell.angle_gamma   90.00
#
_symmetry.space_group_name_H-M   'P 1'
#
loop_
_entity.id
_entity.type
_entity.pdbx_description
1 polymer ?
#
loop_
_entity_poly.entity_id
_entity_poly.type
_entity_poly.pdbx_seq_one_letter_code
_entity_poly.pdbx_strand_id
1 'polypeptide(L)'
;PPPVRRLDYLSFGRLAQIASPARMLVLILSDVLGDRADVIASGPLSPDTTTFSDALFILDRLQARDSIPASALEHLESGARGAVPDSPGPDASYFADVDVHIVGSNRMAAQAAVQEAARRGYRASVLTTTLSGEAREVGRMLAARGLEIKGGQGPITPPACLVASGETTVNVRGTGRGGRNQELALGAALLLHGREPLLVASMGTDGIDGASHAAGAFVDQTTIARAETLGLDAETTLSANNSTPFLEALDDLIV
;
A
#
# COMPACT_ATOMS: atom_id res chain seq x y z
N PRO A 1 -11.60 12.15 3.46
CA PRO A 1 -11.42 13.62 3.36
C PRO A 1 -12.44 14.34 4.27
N PRO A 2 -12.18 15.55 4.76
CA PRO A 2 -13.02 16.28 5.72
C PRO A 2 -14.53 16.31 5.42
N PRO A 3 -15.00 16.46 4.16
CA PRO A 3 -16.44 16.42 3.85
C PRO A 3 -17.14 15.12 4.27
N VAL A 4 -16.48 13.97 4.11
CA VAL A 4 -17.03 12.66 4.50
C VAL A 4 -17.06 12.52 6.03
N ARG A 5 -16.14 13.20 6.74
CA ARG A 5 -16.00 13.05 8.20
C ARG A 5 -17.20 13.52 9.01
N ARG A 6 -17.97 14.43 8.42
CA ARG A 6 -19.12 15.08 9.05
C ARG A 6 -20.44 14.38 8.77
N LEU A 7 -20.45 13.35 7.94
CA LEU A 7 -21.66 12.65 7.51
C LEU A 7 -21.76 11.24 8.08
N ASP A 8 -20.83 10.86 8.98
CA ASP A 8 -20.74 9.55 9.60
C ASP A 8 -20.95 9.65 11.12
N TYR A 9 -21.70 8.71 11.68
CA TYR A 9 -22.08 8.68 13.10
C TYR A 9 -21.21 7.76 13.97
N LEU A 10 -20.35 6.91 13.38
CA LEU A 10 -19.53 5.92 14.08
C LEU A 10 -18.03 6.22 14.01
N SER A 11 -17.58 6.81 12.91
CA SER A 11 -16.18 7.10 12.61
C SER A 11 -15.68 8.37 13.32
N PHE A 12 -14.42 8.74 13.13
CA PHE A 12 -13.86 10.04 13.56
C PHE A 12 -14.02 10.31 15.06
N GLY A 13 -13.71 9.30 15.88
CA GLY A 13 -13.78 9.37 17.34
C GLY A 13 -15.18 9.18 17.94
N ARG A 14 -16.24 9.12 17.12
CA ARG A 14 -17.61 9.00 17.63
C ARG A 14 -17.89 7.65 18.28
N LEU A 15 -17.25 6.57 17.84
CA LEU A 15 -17.36 5.29 18.55
C LEU A 15 -16.76 5.37 19.97
N ALA A 16 -15.66 6.12 20.15
CA ALA A 16 -15.08 6.32 21.48
C ALA A 16 -16.03 7.12 22.39
N GLN A 17 -16.68 8.13 21.82
CA GLN A 17 -17.72 8.89 22.49
C GLN A 17 -18.92 8.01 22.92
N ILE A 18 -19.39 7.13 22.04
CA ILE A 18 -20.54 6.25 22.30
C ILE A 18 -20.19 5.19 23.36
N ALA A 19 -18.99 4.64 23.31
CA ALA A 19 -18.54 3.60 24.23
C ALA A 19 -18.16 4.14 25.62
N SER A 20 -17.88 5.43 25.75
CA SER A 20 -17.59 6.08 27.03
C SER A 20 -18.68 5.82 28.07
N PRO A 21 -18.34 5.46 29.32
CA PRO A 21 -17.01 5.46 29.94
C PRO A 21 -16.28 4.09 29.91
N ALA A 22 -16.65 3.18 29.01
CA ALA A 22 -15.99 1.88 28.93
C ALA A 22 -14.54 2.00 28.45
N ARG A 23 -13.65 1.19 29.03
CA ARG A 23 -12.27 1.06 28.53
C ARG A 23 -12.25 0.26 27.24
N MET A 24 -11.48 0.73 26.27
CA MET A 24 -11.38 0.15 24.93
C MET A 24 -9.95 -0.25 24.64
N LEU A 25 -9.74 -1.52 24.29
CA LEU A 25 -8.49 -2.02 23.72
C LEU A 25 -8.70 -2.23 22.22
N VAL A 26 -7.91 -1.56 21.40
CA VAL A 26 -8.02 -1.57 19.94
C VAL A 26 -6.80 -2.26 19.37
N LEU A 27 -7.01 -3.38 18.69
CA LEU A 27 -5.97 -4.13 17.99
C LEU A 27 -6.16 -3.97 16.49
N ILE A 28 -5.18 -3.37 15.82
CA ILE A 28 -5.28 -2.99 14.40
C ILE A 28 -4.31 -3.81 13.55
N LEU A 29 -4.84 -4.38 12.48
CA LEU A 29 -4.07 -4.82 11.32
C LEU A 29 -4.12 -3.70 10.28
N SER A 30 -2.98 -3.03 10.08
CA SER A 30 -2.87 -1.84 9.24
C SER A 30 -2.52 -2.21 7.81
N ASP A 31 -3.41 -1.85 6.89
CA ASP A 31 -3.19 -1.81 5.44
C ASP A 31 -2.84 -0.38 4.95
N VAL A 32 -2.81 0.59 5.86
CA VAL A 32 -2.54 2.01 5.54
C VAL A 32 -1.05 2.32 5.67
N LEU A 33 -0.48 2.92 4.63
CA LEU A 33 0.90 3.41 4.67
C LEU A 33 1.10 4.41 5.82
N GLY A 34 2.05 4.11 6.69
CA GLY A 34 2.38 4.94 7.86
C GLY A 34 1.59 4.63 9.13
N ASP A 35 0.73 3.60 9.11
CA ASP A 35 0.06 3.06 10.31
C ASP A 35 -0.75 4.09 11.12
N ARG A 36 -1.36 5.04 10.40
CA ARG A 36 -2.14 6.13 10.99
C ARG A 36 -3.52 5.65 11.46
N ALA A 37 -3.69 5.49 12.76
CA ALA A 37 -4.95 5.06 13.37
C ALA A 37 -6.15 5.97 13.04
N ASP A 38 -5.92 7.27 12.82
CA ASP A 38 -6.95 8.25 12.46
C ASP A 38 -7.39 8.20 10.98
N VAL A 39 -6.73 7.35 10.20
CA VAL A 39 -7.04 7.07 8.80
C VAL A 39 -7.64 5.67 8.66
N ILE A 40 -7.08 4.69 9.39
CA ILE A 40 -7.53 3.30 9.36
C ILE A 40 -9.00 3.22 9.80
N ALA A 41 -9.83 2.59 8.96
CA ALA A 41 -11.28 2.50 9.16
C ALA A 41 -11.96 3.86 9.44
N SER A 42 -11.39 4.97 8.97
CA SER A 42 -11.85 6.33 9.28
C SER A 42 -11.74 6.74 10.76
N GLY A 43 -10.82 6.13 11.51
CA GLY A 43 -10.48 6.54 12.88
C GLY A 43 -11.65 6.57 13.86
N PRO A 44 -12.47 5.51 13.98
CA PRO A 44 -13.67 5.52 14.85
C PRO A 44 -13.34 5.76 16.32
N LEU A 45 -12.12 5.42 16.73
CA LEU A 45 -11.60 5.56 18.08
C LEU A 45 -10.44 6.57 18.16
N SER A 46 -10.23 7.36 17.11
CA SER A 46 -9.19 8.38 17.03
C SER A 46 -9.79 9.78 17.00
N PRO A 47 -9.13 10.79 17.58
CA PRO A 47 -9.59 12.16 17.50
C PRO A 47 -9.57 12.65 16.05
N ASP A 48 -10.51 13.54 15.74
CA ASP A 48 -10.56 14.24 14.46
C ASP A 48 -10.18 15.71 14.66
N THR A 49 -9.07 16.11 14.05
CA THR A 49 -8.55 17.48 14.15
C THR A 49 -9.16 18.42 13.11
N THR A 50 -10.07 17.93 12.28
CA THR A 50 -10.73 18.73 11.24
C THR A 50 -12.03 19.33 11.78
N THR A 51 -12.65 20.23 11.02
CA THR A 51 -13.91 20.90 11.38
C THR A 51 -14.92 20.88 10.22
N PHE A 52 -16.17 21.27 10.48
CA PHE A 52 -17.15 21.58 9.43
C PHE A 52 -16.66 22.67 8.47
N SER A 53 -15.92 23.67 8.96
CA SER A 53 -15.34 24.72 8.12
C SER A 53 -14.30 24.17 7.14
N ASP A 54 -13.47 23.22 7.57
CA ASP A 54 -12.51 22.55 6.68
C ASP A 54 -13.22 21.74 5.57
N ALA A 55 -14.35 21.12 5.90
CA ALA A 55 -15.18 20.41 4.93
C ALA A 55 -15.72 21.35 3.85
N LEU A 56 -16.32 22.48 4.23
CA LEU A 56 -16.82 23.48 3.28
C LEU A 56 -15.70 24.09 2.43
N PHE A 57 -14.56 24.42 3.06
CA PHE A 57 -13.39 24.93 2.36
C PHE A 57 -12.91 23.98 1.24
N ILE A 58 -12.92 22.67 1.50
CA ILE A 58 -12.55 21.67 0.48
C ILE A 58 -13.59 21.60 -0.63
N LEU A 59 -14.88 21.66 -0.31
CA LEU A 59 -15.94 21.69 -1.33
C LEU A 59 -15.82 22.92 -2.24
N ASP A 60 -15.50 24.08 -1.67
CA ASP A 60 -15.25 25.32 -2.42
C ASP A 60 -14.05 25.20 -3.33
N ARG A 61 -12.92 24.72 -2.78
CA ARG A 61 -11.69 24.52 -3.53
C ARG A 61 -11.87 23.56 -4.70
N LEU A 62 -12.71 22.55 -4.54
CA LEU A 62 -13.03 21.56 -5.58
C LEU A 62 -14.20 21.97 -6.48
N GLN A 63 -14.83 23.12 -6.23
CA GLN A 63 -16.03 23.59 -6.93
C GLN A 63 -17.16 22.53 -6.93
N ALA A 64 -17.29 21.80 -5.82
CA ALA A 64 -18.11 20.58 -5.73
C ALA A 64 -19.40 20.76 -4.91
N ARG A 65 -19.75 21.98 -4.49
CA ARG A 65 -20.97 22.23 -3.70
C ARG A 65 -22.25 21.75 -4.40
N ASP A 66 -22.35 22.03 -5.69
CA ASP A 66 -23.51 21.63 -6.50
C ASP A 66 -23.47 20.14 -6.89
N SER A 67 -22.38 19.44 -6.58
CA SER A 67 -22.19 18.01 -6.85
C SER A 67 -22.59 17.10 -5.69
N ILE A 68 -23.02 17.66 -4.55
CA ILE A 68 -23.47 16.89 -3.39
C ILE A 68 -24.96 17.12 -3.11
N PRO A 69 -25.66 16.17 -2.46
CA PRO A 69 -27.07 16.34 -2.10
C PRO A 69 -27.28 17.59 -1.23
N ALA A 70 -28.38 18.33 -1.49
CA ALA A 70 -28.70 19.56 -0.77
C ALA A 70 -28.77 19.37 0.76
N SER A 71 -29.29 18.24 1.22
CA SER A 71 -29.35 17.91 2.66
C SER A 71 -27.96 17.76 3.30
N ALA A 72 -26.98 17.23 2.57
CA ALA A 72 -25.61 17.12 3.06
C ALA A 72 -24.93 18.49 3.13
N LEU A 73 -25.13 19.34 2.11
CA LEU A 73 -24.63 20.71 2.12
C LEU A 73 -25.24 21.52 3.27
N GLU A 74 -26.56 21.44 3.46
CA GLU A 74 -27.26 22.11 4.56
C GLU A 74 -26.75 21.65 5.94
N HIS A 75 -26.50 20.34 6.10
CA HIS A 75 -25.90 19.80 7.32
C HIS A 75 -24.51 20.39 7.58
N LEU A 76 -23.64 20.42 6.56
CA LEU A 76 -22.30 20.97 6.67
C LEU A 76 -22.31 22.46 7.02
N GLU A 77 -23.15 23.25 6.36
CA GLU A 77 -23.31 24.68 6.63
C GLU A 77 -23.88 24.95 8.02
N SER A 78 -24.82 24.12 8.48
CA SER A 78 -25.39 24.22 9.82
C SER A 78 -24.35 23.88 10.90
N GLY A 79 -23.53 22.86 10.66
CA GLY A 79 -22.39 22.53 11.52
C GLY A 79 -21.35 23.65 11.58
N ALA A 80 -21.02 24.27 10.44
CA ALA A 80 -20.10 25.42 10.39
C ALA A 80 -20.65 26.67 11.12
N ARG A 81 -21.97 26.79 11.25
CA ARG A 81 -22.65 27.82 12.08
C ARG A 81 -22.76 27.44 13.57
N GLY A 82 -22.27 26.26 13.96
CA GLY A 82 -22.30 25.77 15.35
C GLY A 82 -23.63 25.14 15.77
N ALA A 83 -24.55 24.87 14.84
CA ALA A 83 -25.82 24.20 15.16
C ALA A 83 -25.65 22.70 15.47
N VAL A 84 -24.55 22.11 14.99
CA VAL A 84 -24.15 20.73 15.24
C VAL A 84 -22.69 20.73 15.71
N PRO A 85 -22.34 20.04 16.80
CA PRO A 85 -20.95 19.98 17.25
C PRO A 85 -20.07 19.23 16.25
N ASP A 86 -18.82 19.66 16.13
CA ASP A 86 -17.79 18.92 15.41
C ASP A 86 -17.62 17.50 15.98
N SER A 87 -17.02 16.62 15.18
CA SER A 87 -16.47 15.34 15.65
C SER A 87 -15.54 15.54 16.86
N PRO A 88 -15.44 14.53 17.73
CA PRO A 88 -14.51 14.49 18.86
C PRO A 88 -13.09 14.98 18.55
N GLY A 89 -12.72 16.13 19.11
CA GLY A 89 -11.36 16.66 19.04
C GLY A 89 -10.40 16.00 20.04
N PRO A 90 -9.08 16.20 19.92
CA PRO A 90 -8.06 15.56 20.78
C PRO A 90 -8.24 15.75 22.28
N ASP A 91 -8.87 16.85 22.70
CA ASP A 91 -9.06 17.20 24.11
C ASP A 91 -10.24 16.44 24.78
N ALA A 92 -10.97 15.62 24.02
CA ALA A 92 -12.11 14.89 24.58
C ALA A 92 -11.66 13.80 25.57
N SER A 93 -12.19 13.84 26.79
CA SER A 93 -11.70 13.04 27.92
C SER A 93 -11.78 11.52 27.71
N TYR A 94 -12.73 11.03 26.91
CA TYR A 94 -12.90 9.60 26.65
C TYR A 94 -11.77 8.96 25.83
N PHE A 95 -10.92 9.75 25.17
CA PHE A 95 -9.73 9.19 24.51
C PHE A 95 -8.70 8.66 25.52
N ALA A 96 -8.74 9.10 26.79
CA ALA A 96 -7.89 8.54 27.84
C ALA A 96 -8.20 7.06 28.15
N ASP A 97 -9.41 6.59 27.82
CA ASP A 97 -9.86 5.21 28.01
C ASP A 97 -9.69 4.33 26.76
N VAL A 98 -9.11 4.88 25.69
CA VAL A 98 -8.82 4.18 24.43
C VAL A 98 -7.33 3.84 24.34
N ASP A 99 -7.01 2.55 24.31
CA ASP A 99 -5.65 2.05 24.10
C ASP A 99 -5.53 1.41 22.71
N VAL A 100 -4.71 2.00 21.83
CA VAL A 100 -4.60 1.61 20.42
C VAL A 100 -3.25 0.96 20.13
N HIS A 101 -3.29 -0.28 19.64
CA HIS A 101 -2.11 -1.06 19.27
C HIS A 101 -2.19 -1.50 17.81
N ILE A 102 -1.16 -1.16 17.03
CA ILE A 102 -0.92 -1.76 15.73
C ILE A 102 -0.26 -3.13 15.97
N VAL A 103 -0.99 -4.21 15.70
CA VAL A 103 -0.52 -5.59 15.92
C VAL A 103 -0.05 -6.27 14.64
N GLY A 104 -0.29 -5.66 13.50
CA GLY A 104 0.26 -6.06 12.21
C GLY A 104 0.29 -4.89 11.26
N SER A 105 1.37 -4.77 10.49
CA SER A 105 1.48 -3.79 9.41
C SER A 105 2.52 -4.23 8.38
N ASN A 106 2.54 -3.53 7.25
CA ASN A 106 3.57 -3.65 6.21
C ASN A 106 4.99 -3.51 6.78
N ARG A 107 5.20 -2.61 7.76
CA ARG A 107 6.49 -2.45 8.44
C ARG A 107 6.87 -3.71 9.23
N MET A 108 5.92 -4.26 10.00
CA MET A 108 6.15 -5.47 10.80
C MET A 108 6.43 -6.67 9.89
N ALA A 109 5.70 -6.80 8.78
CA ALA A 109 5.93 -7.86 7.78
C ALA A 109 7.33 -7.75 7.16
N ALA A 110 7.77 -6.55 6.75
CA ALA A 110 9.11 -6.33 6.21
C ALA A 110 10.22 -6.65 7.23
N GLN A 111 10.03 -6.27 8.49
CA GLN A 111 10.95 -6.59 9.57
C GLN A 111 11.03 -8.11 9.83
N ALA A 112 9.89 -8.80 9.83
CA ALA A 112 9.84 -10.26 9.98
C ALA A 112 10.56 -10.97 8.81
N ALA A 113 10.39 -10.49 7.58
CA ALA A 113 11.09 -11.02 6.41
C ALA A 113 12.63 -10.85 6.52
N VAL A 114 13.10 -9.70 7.00
CA VAL A 114 14.53 -9.46 7.26
C VAL A 114 15.07 -10.40 8.35
N GLN A 115 14.32 -10.59 9.44
CA GLN A 115 14.72 -11.51 10.53
C GLN A 115 14.82 -12.95 10.03
N GLU A 116 13.86 -13.42 9.23
CA GLU A 116 13.89 -14.77 8.67
C GLU A 116 15.02 -14.93 7.64
N ALA A 117 15.27 -13.93 6.79
CA ALA A 117 16.40 -13.96 5.86
C ALA A 117 17.75 -14.02 6.60
N ALA A 118 17.90 -13.25 7.69
CA ALA A 118 19.08 -13.31 8.54
C ALA A 118 19.25 -14.69 9.20
N ARG A 119 18.16 -15.29 9.70
CA ARG A 119 18.17 -16.66 10.26
C ARG A 119 18.63 -17.71 9.23
N ARG A 120 18.36 -17.47 7.95
CA ARG A 120 18.80 -18.31 6.83
C ARG A 120 20.22 -18.00 6.33
N GLY A 121 20.93 -17.06 6.96
CA GLY A 121 22.32 -16.74 6.65
C GLY A 121 22.54 -15.59 5.65
N TYR A 122 21.49 -14.86 5.28
CA TYR A 122 21.63 -13.66 4.44
C TYR A 122 22.00 -12.44 5.29
N ARG A 123 22.80 -11.54 4.73
CA ARG A 123 22.88 -10.16 5.21
C ARG A 123 21.63 -9.44 4.73
N ALA A 124 20.69 -9.22 5.63
CA ALA A 124 19.38 -8.69 5.30
C ALA A 124 19.20 -7.25 5.80
N SER A 125 18.53 -6.41 5.01
CA SER A 125 18.19 -5.04 5.41
C SER A 125 16.86 -4.62 4.81
N VAL A 126 16.12 -3.79 5.55
CA VAL A 126 14.98 -3.05 4.98
C VAL A 126 15.52 -1.87 4.18
N LEU A 127 15.12 -1.72 2.92
CA LEU A 127 15.39 -0.55 2.09
C LEU A 127 14.44 0.60 2.45
N THR A 128 13.14 0.31 2.46
CA THR A 128 12.08 1.26 2.78
C THR A 128 10.78 0.52 3.11
N THR A 129 9.92 1.13 3.90
CA THR A 129 8.54 0.67 4.19
C THR A 129 7.48 1.61 3.63
N THR A 130 7.89 2.53 2.76
CA THR A 130 7.02 3.52 2.10
C THR A 130 7.29 3.52 0.60
N LEU A 131 7.60 2.36 0.02
CA LEU A 131 7.81 2.21 -1.41
C LEU A 131 6.54 2.65 -2.15
N SER A 132 6.68 3.50 -3.16
CA SER A 132 5.57 3.98 -3.97
C SER A 132 6.06 4.35 -5.36
N GLY A 133 5.15 4.37 -6.33
CA GLY A 133 5.44 4.73 -7.72
C GLY A 133 4.94 3.69 -8.70
N GLU A 134 5.22 3.91 -9.98
CA GLU A 134 4.82 3.00 -11.06
C GLU A 134 5.56 1.67 -10.94
N ALA A 135 4.80 0.57 -10.86
CA ALA A 135 5.28 -0.76 -10.51
C ALA A 135 6.49 -1.22 -11.33
N ARG A 136 6.39 -1.14 -12.67
CA ARG A 136 7.46 -1.58 -13.58
C ARG A 136 8.76 -0.77 -13.41
N GLU A 137 8.66 0.53 -13.11
CA GLU A 137 9.84 1.38 -12.90
C GLU A 137 10.49 1.11 -11.55
N VAL A 138 9.67 0.89 -10.52
CA VAL A 138 10.13 0.45 -9.20
C VAL A 138 10.85 -0.90 -9.31
N GLY A 139 10.32 -1.82 -10.12
CA GLY A 139 10.96 -3.12 -10.39
C GLY A 139 12.35 -2.98 -10.99
N ARG A 140 12.49 -2.15 -12.03
CA ARG A 140 13.81 -1.83 -12.62
C ARG A 140 14.76 -1.22 -11.59
N MET A 141 14.29 -0.28 -10.78
CA MET A 141 15.10 0.35 -9.74
C MET A 141 15.60 -0.67 -8.70
N LEU A 142 14.73 -1.57 -8.22
CA LEU A 142 15.09 -2.60 -7.25
C LEU A 142 16.08 -3.62 -7.84
N ALA A 143 15.89 -4.02 -9.09
CA ALA A 143 16.84 -4.90 -9.79
C ALA A 143 18.22 -4.24 -9.95
N ALA A 144 18.26 -2.95 -10.32
CA ALA A 144 19.51 -2.19 -10.44
C ALA A 144 20.24 -2.14 -9.11
N ARG A 145 19.53 -1.82 -8.02
CA ARG A 145 20.09 -1.78 -6.67
C ARG A 145 20.60 -3.16 -6.22
N GLY A 146 19.89 -4.21 -6.58
CA GLY A 146 20.31 -5.59 -6.33
C GLY A 146 21.63 -5.94 -7.03
N LEU A 147 21.78 -5.54 -8.30
CA LEU A 147 23.01 -5.74 -9.07
C LEU A 147 24.19 -4.93 -8.51
N GLU A 148 23.97 -3.70 -8.04
CA GLU A 148 25.00 -2.92 -7.34
C GLU A 148 25.50 -3.68 -6.09
N ILE A 149 24.58 -4.15 -5.25
CA ILE A 149 24.89 -4.96 -4.05
C ILE A 149 25.66 -6.23 -4.43
N LYS A 150 25.22 -6.93 -5.48
CA LYS A 150 25.89 -8.12 -6.01
C LYS A 150 27.34 -7.81 -6.40
N GLY A 151 27.57 -6.69 -7.07
CA GLY A 151 28.89 -6.18 -7.45
C GLY A 151 29.71 -5.58 -6.30
N GLY A 152 29.24 -5.66 -5.04
CA GLY A 152 29.93 -5.14 -3.86
C GLY A 152 29.75 -3.64 -3.62
N GLN A 153 28.84 -2.99 -4.34
CA GLN A 153 28.50 -1.57 -4.19
C GLN A 153 27.14 -1.47 -3.47
N GLY A 154 27.13 -1.41 -2.15
CA GLY A 154 25.86 -1.32 -1.43
C GLY A 154 25.98 -1.33 0.08
N PRO A 155 24.84 -1.18 0.78
CA PRO A 155 24.79 -1.13 2.25
C PRO A 155 24.98 -2.51 2.90
N ILE A 156 24.88 -3.59 2.11
CA ILE A 156 25.03 -4.98 2.51
C ILE A 156 25.83 -5.71 1.45
N THR A 157 26.52 -6.80 1.84
CA THR A 157 27.34 -7.62 0.93
C THR A 157 26.74 -9.00 0.73
N PRO A 158 26.96 -9.66 -0.42
CA PRO A 158 26.50 -11.02 -0.67
C PRO A 158 26.97 -12.03 0.40
N PRO A 159 26.17 -13.06 0.75
CA PRO A 159 24.79 -13.29 0.32
C PRO A 159 23.83 -12.27 0.94
N ALA A 160 23.15 -11.49 0.11
CA ALA A 160 22.38 -10.32 0.53
C ALA A 160 20.89 -10.51 0.28
N CYS A 161 20.05 -9.95 1.16
CA CYS A 161 18.60 -9.90 0.99
C CYS A 161 18.11 -8.48 1.28
N LEU A 162 17.64 -7.78 0.25
CA LEU A 162 17.08 -6.44 0.40
C LEU A 162 15.56 -6.53 0.41
N VAL A 163 14.92 -6.05 1.47
CA VAL A 163 13.46 -6.06 1.61
C VAL A 163 12.92 -4.65 1.46
N ALA A 164 11.94 -4.47 0.59
CA ALA A 164 11.18 -3.23 0.47
C ALA A 164 9.70 -3.52 0.64
N SER A 165 8.97 -2.59 1.25
CA SER A 165 7.53 -2.69 1.45
C SER A 165 6.86 -1.36 1.16
N GLY A 166 5.65 -1.41 0.63
CA GLY A 166 4.84 -0.25 0.30
C GLY A 166 3.74 -0.56 -0.71
N GLU A 167 3.26 0.49 -1.37
CA GLU A 167 2.13 0.44 -2.30
C GLU A 167 2.53 1.07 -3.63
N THR A 168 2.88 0.23 -4.61
CA THR A 168 3.07 0.66 -6.01
C THR A 168 1.75 0.71 -6.75
N THR A 169 1.72 1.46 -7.84
CA THR A 169 0.55 1.60 -8.70
C THR A 169 0.86 1.14 -10.11
N VAL A 170 -0.18 0.78 -10.86
CA VAL A 170 -0.11 0.51 -12.29
C VAL A 170 -0.96 1.54 -13.02
N ASN A 171 -0.37 2.23 -13.99
CA ASN A 171 -1.15 3.04 -14.94
C ASN A 171 -1.76 2.12 -15.99
N VAL A 172 -3.02 1.72 -15.78
CA VAL A 172 -3.73 0.79 -16.67
C VAL A 172 -4.09 1.47 -17.99
N ARG A 173 -3.54 0.94 -19.08
CA ARG A 173 -3.76 1.39 -20.47
C ARG A 173 -4.29 0.28 -21.35
N GLY A 174 -3.98 -0.97 -21.04
CA GLY A 174 -4.47 -2.15 -21.74
C GLY A 174 -5.72 -2.76 -21.07
N THR A 175 -6.17 -3.86 -21.67
CA THR A 175 -7.31 -4.66 -21.18
C THR A 175 -6.87 -6.02 -20.65
N GLY A 176 -5.57 -6.17 -20.36
CA GLY A 176 -4.98 -7.41 -19.87
C GLY A 176 -5.35 -7.71 -18.42
N ARG A 177 -4.81 -8.82 -17.94
CA ARG A 177 -4.94 -9.27 -16.55
C ARG A 177 -3.57 -9.27 -15.87
N GLY A 178 -3.50 -8.67 -14.69
CA GLY A 178 -2.25 -8.48 -13.97
C GLY A 178 -2.46 -7.75 -12.66
N GLY A 179 -1.34 -7.46 -12.00
CA GLY A 179 -1.28 -6.65 -10.81
C GLY A 179 0.06 -5.96 -10.64
N ARG A 180 0.14 -5.09 -9.63
CA ARG A 180 1.29 -4.24 -9.35
C ARG A 180 2.54 -5.04 -8.98
N ASN A 181 2.38 -6.17 -8.27
CA ASN A 181 3.51 -6.99 -7.89
C ASN A 181 4.07 -7.77 -9.09
N GLN A 182 3.18 -8.29 -9.94
CA GLN A 182 3.53 -8.94 -11.19
C GLN A 182 4.21 -7.97 -12.18
N GLU A 183 3.72 -6.74 -12.34
CA GLU A 183 4.37 -5.74 -13.18
C GLU A 183 5.70 -5.25 -12.62
N LEU A 184 5.85 -5.15 -11.29
CA LEU A 184 7.13 -4.88 -10.64
C LEU A 184 8.12 -6.00 -10.96
N ALA A 185 7.73 -7.25 -10.77
CA ALA A 185 8.57 -8.40 -11.10
C ALA A 185 8.96 -8.40 -12.58
N LEU A 186 8.01 -8.19 -13.51
CA LEU A 186 8.32 -8.16 -14.93
C LEU A 186 9.23 -6.97 -15.33
N GLY A 187 9.04 -5.81 -14.71
CA GLY A 187 9.95 -4.67 -14.86
C GLY A 187 11.38 -4.99 -14.38
N ALA A 188 11.52 -5.73 -13.28
CA ALA A 188 12.81 -6.24 -12.82
C ALA A 188 13.43 -7.24 -13.80
N ALA A 189 12.64 -8.19 -14.33
CA ALA A 189 13.09 -9.21 -15.27
C ALA A 189 13.73 -8.61 -16.53
N LEU A 190 13.11 -7.55 -17.08
CA LEU A 190 13.66 -6.82 -18.22
C LEU A 190 15.06 -6.27 -17.96
N LEU A 191 15.32 -5.75 -16.75
CA LEU A 191 16.66 -5.29 -16.40
C LEU A 191 17.64 -6.45 -16.20
N LEU A 192 17.20 -7.53 -15.55
CA LEU A 192 18.03 -8.67 -15.17
C LEU A 192 18.41 -9.58 -16.34
N HIS A 193 17.68 -9.53 -17.46
CA HIS A 193 17.89 -10.40 -18.61
C HIS A 193 19.37 -10.48 -19.03
N GLY A 194 19.93 -11.70 -19.00
CA GLY A 194 21.31 -11.98 -19.42
C GLY A 194 22.39 -11.42 -18.49
N ARG A 195 22.03 -10.89 -17.32
CA ARG A 195 22.98 -10.37 -16.31
C ARG A 195 23.32 -11.41 -15.24
N GLU A 196 24.00 -10.94 -14.19
CA GLU A 196 24.38 -11.78 -13.07
C GLU A 196 23.17 -12.35 -12.30
N PRO A 197 23.31 -13.54 -11.68
CA PRO A 197 22.22 -14.17 -10.95
C PRO A 197 21.67 -13.33 -9.81
N LEU A 198 20.38 -13.00 -9.89
CA LEU A 198 19.63 -12.25 -8.90
C LEU A 198 18.15 -12.60 -8.98
N LEU A 199 17.52 -12.84 -7.83
CA LEU A 199 16.09 -13.09 -7.71
C LEU A 199 15.38 -11.82 -7.21
N VAL A 200 14.30 -11.42 -7.88
CA VAL A 200 13.35 -10.42 -7.37
C VAL A 200 12.00 -11.12 -7.18
N ALA A 201 11.43 -11.00 -5.99
CA ALA A 201 10.08 -11.46 -5.70
C ALA A 201 9.26 -10.30 -5.15
N SER A 202 8.02 -10.17 -5.61
CA SER A 202 7.06 -9.17 -5.14
C SER A 202 5.73 -9.85 -4.90
N MET A 203 5.07 -9.55 -3.77
CA MET A 203 3.79 -10.14 -3.41
C MET A 203 2.94 -9.22 -2.54
N GLY A 204 1.62 -9.29 -2.73
CA GLY A 204 0.60 -8.75 -1.84
C GLY A 204 0.41 -9.65 -0.62
N THR A 205 0.37 -9.06 0.57
CA THR A 205 0.22 -9.79 1.84
C THR A 205 -1.20 -10.34 2.06
N ASP A 206 -2.17 -9.85 1.29
CA ASP A 206 -3.54 -10.32 1.23
C ASP A 206 -3.71 -11.57 0.32
N GLY A 207 -2.64 -11.98 -0.37
CA GLY A 207 -2.63 -13.13 -1.27
C GLY A 207 -3.18 -12.83 -2.66
N ILE A 208 -3.46 -11.56 -3.00
CA ILE A 208 -4.07 -11.17 -4.27
C ILE A 208 -3.30 -10.00 -4.89
N ASP A 209 -3.00 -10.09 -6.18
CA ASP A 209 -2.35 -9.03 -6.94
C ASP A 209 -3.20 -8.64 -8.14
N GLY A 210 -3.85 -7.48 -8.02
CA GLY A 210 -4.72 -6.92 -9.05
C GLY A 210 -5.85 -7.86 -9.43
N ALA A 211 -6.13 -7.97 -10.73
CA ALA A 211 -7.22 -8.80 -11.25
C ALA A 211 -6.79 -10.26 -11.44
N SER A 212 -6.02 -10.85 -10.53
CA SER A 212 -5.45 -12.19 -10.68
C SER A 212 -5.70 -13.08 -9.46
N HIS A 213 -5.43 -14.39 -9.60
CA HIS A 213 -5.48 -15.35 -8.50
C HIS A 213 -4.15 -15.47 -7.75
N ALA A 214 -3.11 -14.76 -8.19
CA ALA A 214 -1.78 -14.81 -7.63
C ALA A 214 -1.58 -13.67 -6.64
N ALA A 215 -0.75 -13.89 -5.63
CA ALA A 215 -0.26 -12.86 -4.73
C ALA A 215 0.80 -11.97 -5.39
N GLY A 216 1.43 -12.43 -6.47
CA GLY A 216 2.49 -11.70 -7.16
C GLY A 216 3.33 -12.63 -8.02
N ALA A 217 4.63 -12.37 -8.10
CA ALA A 217 5.55 -13.16 -8.91
C ALA A 217 6.99 -13.06 -8.44
N PHE A 218 7.80 -14.04 -8.85
CA PHE A 218 9.26 -13.98 -8.74
C PHE A 218 9.88 -14.07 -10.13
N VAL A 219 11.02 -13.43 -10.31
CA VAL A 219 11.75 -13.40 -11.58
C VAL A 219 13.25 -13.44 -11.33
N ASP A 220 13.99 -13.91 -12.32
CA ASP A 220 15.45 -13.87 -12.33
C ASP A 220 16.00 -13.48 -13.72
N GLN A 221 17.32 -13.57 -13.87
CA GLN A 221 18.03 -13.27 -15.12
C GLN A 221 17.64 -14.16 -16.31
N THR A 222 16.95 -15.27 -16.08
CA THR A 222 16.52 -16.26 -17.08
C THR A 222 15.07 -16.10 -17.52
N THR A 223 14.23 -15.41 -16.73
CA THR A 223 12.78 -15.26 -17.00
C THR A 223 12.49 -14.80 -18.43
N ILE A 224 13.17 -13.76 -18.91
CA ILE A 224 12.93 -13.23 -20.27
C ILE A 224 13.35 -14.24 -21.35
N ALA A 225 14.49 -14.92 -21.19
CA ALA A 225 14.94 -15.92 -22.16
C ALA A 225 13.96 -17.10 -22.24
N ARG A 226 13.41 -17.54 -21.10
CA ARG A 226 12.34 -18.55 -21.05
C ARG A 226 11.10 -18.09 -21.79
N ALA A 227 10.67 -16.83 -21.58
CA ALA A 227 9.52 -16.25 -22.27
C ALA A 227 9.68 -16.21 -23.79
N GLU A 228 10.87 -15.83 -24.28
CA GLU A 228 11.18 -15.79 -25.70
C GLU A 228 11.07 -17.17 -26.36
N THR A 229 11.45 -18.26 -25.66
CA THR A 229 11.26 -19.63 -26.18
C THR A 229 9.79 -20.02 -26.38
N LEU A 230 8.87 -19.34 -25.69
CA LEU A 230 7.43 -19.50 -25.82
C LEU A 230 6.78 -18.48 -26.77
N GLY A 231 7.59 -17.62 -27.41
CA GLY A 231 7.09 -16.54 -28.27
C GLY A 231 6.41 -15.40 -27.51
N LEU A 232 6.70 -15.24 -26.21
CA LEU A 232 6.14 -14.19 -25.38
C LEU A 232 7.10 -12.99 -25.32
N ASP A 233 6.53 -11.78 -25.42
CA ASP A 233 7.29 -10.52 -25.32
C ASP A 233 6.89 -9.75 -24.05
N ALA A 234 7.88 -9.41 -23.22
CA ALA A 234 7.65 -8.78 -21.93
C ALA A 234 7.25 -7.30 -22.04
N GLU A 235 7.81 -6.55 -23.00
CA GLU A 235 7.47 -5.14 -23.23
C GLU A 235 6.02 -4.98 -23.75
N THR A 236 5.61 -5.85 -24.68
CA THR A 236 4.22 -5.93 -25.17
C THR A 236 3.28 -6.33 -24.05
N THR A 237 3.66 -7.31 -23.22
CA THR A 237 2.91 -7.73 -22.04
C THR A 237 2.66 -6.57 -21.06
N LEU A 238 3.72 -5.84 -20.71
CA LEU A 238 3.62 -4.67 -19.82
C LEU A 238 2.78 -3.56 -20.44
N SER A 239 2.91 -3.32 -21.75
CA SER A 239 2.11 -2.30 -22.46
C SER A 239 0.62 -2.64 -22.48
N ALA A 240 0.29 -3.93 -22.51
CA ALA A 240 -1.08 -4.43 -22.46
C ALA A 240 -1.63 -4.64 -21.03
N ASN A 241 -0.83 -4.38 -19.98
CA ASN A 241 -1.12 -4.70 -18.58
C ASN A 241 -1.57 -6.17 -18.39
N ASN A 242 -0.89 -7.10 -19.08
CA ASN A 242 -1.28 -8.50 -19.18
C ASN A 242 -0.27 -9.45 -18.51
N SER A 243 0.24 -9.10 -17.33
CA SER A 243 1.33 -9.82 -16.68
C SER A 243 0.94 -11.23 -16.17
N THR A 244 -0.32 -11.49 -15.82
CA THR A 244 -0.73 -12.80 -15.28
C THR A 244 -0.52 -13.94 -16.29
N PRO A 245 -1.09 -13.91 -17.51
CA PRO A 245 -0.90 -15.01 -18.45
C PRO A 245 0.57 -15.22 -18.86
N PHE A 246 1.37 -14.14 -18.90
CA PHE A 246 2.80 -14.21 -19.20
C PHE A 246 3.56 -14.99 -18.12
N LEU A 247 3.35 -14.65 -16.85
CA LEU A 247 4.04 -15.27 -15.72
C LEU A 247 3.49 -16.67 -15.41
N GLU A 248 2.21 -16.90 -15.67
CA GLU A 248 1.56 -18.21 -15.56
C GLU A 248 2.14 -19.21 -16.56
N ALA A 249 2.36 -18.79 -17.82
CA ALA A 249 3.00 -19.62 -18.84
C ALA A 249 4.44 -20.03 -18.47
N LEU A 250 5.06 -19.30 -17.53
CA LEU A 250 6.40 -19.55 -17.04
C LEU A 250 6.44 -20.34 -15.72
N ASP A 251 5.32 -20.48 -15.01
CA ASP A 251 5.30 -20.97 -13.62
C ASP A 251 6.08 -20.06 -12.63
N ASP A 252 6.06 -18.75 -12.89
CA ASP A 252 6.76 -17.71 -12.12
C ASP A 252 5.79 -16.93 -11.18
N LEU A 253 4.53 -17.35 -11.07
CA LEU A 253 3.54 -16.75 -10.17
C LEU A 253 3.75 -17.22 -8.72
N ILE A 254 3.41 -16.34 -7.77
CA ILE A 254 3.32 -16.68 -6.35
C ILE A 254 1.83 -16.84 -6.04
N VAL A 255 1.41 -18.04 -5.62
CA VAL A 255 0.01 -18.41 -5.33
C VAL A 255 -0.10 -18.93 -3.90
#